data_AF-A0A1I7S9D4-F1
#
_entry.id   AF-A0A1I7S9D4-F1
#
_cell.length_a   1.000
_cell.length_b   1.000
_cell.length_c   1.000
_cell.angle_alpha   90.00
_cell.angle_beta   90.00
_cell.angle_gamma   90.00
#
_symmetry.space_group_name_H-M   'P 1'
#
loop_
_entity.id
_entity.type
_entity.pdbx_description
1 polymer ?
#
loop_
_entity_poly.entity_id
_entity_poly.type
_entity_poly.pdbx_seq_one_letter_code
_entity_poly.pdbx_strand_id
1 'polypeptide(L)'
;MASNKRKENAVFNICGAGIFLLYITGFFLSLGLLIYIQINGYYKDLDDIPGLDERLLARNPLIRTITYNYEMVMGDVYMSGDRETSELLKKHKTRITSLAAVALTSNLKALVSDVEQNNGNCNAMCNHFNVVYNVAAGHLHMKGYIYFPEAMKQLKAPLKKIIAETVKNIQRNDALKSVEELHNAEIIQPVYDFFVE
;
A
#
# COMPACT_ATOMS: atom_id res chain seq x y z
N MET A 1 11.95 72.28 18.15
CA MET A 1 12.67 71.19 17.44
C MET A 1 12.46 69.77 18.03
N ALA A 2 11.52 69.54 18.96
CA ALA A 2 11.29 68.19 19.54
C ALA A 2 10.33 67.26 18.74
N SER A 3 9.69 67.77 17.68
CA SER A 3 8.61 67.07 16.95
C SER A 3 9.11 65.98 15.97
N ASN A 4 10.34 66.11 15.43
CA ASN A 4 10.86 65.18 14.43
C ASN A 4 11.36 63.85 15.00
N LYS A 5 12.03 63.87 16.17
CA LYS A 5 12.58 62.67 16.81
C LYS A 5 11.51 61.64 17.24
N ARG A 6 10.30 62.10 17.61
CA ARG A 6 9.18 61.18 17.93
C ARG A 6 8.62 60.47 16.69
N LYS A 7 8.64 61.11 15.52
CA LYS A 7 8.16 60.52 14.27
C LYS A 7 9.14 59.47 13.74
N GLU A 8 10.45 59.72 13.83
CA GLU A 8 11.48 58.74 13.44
C GLU A 8 11.45 57.46 14.29
N ASN A 9 11.30 57.59 15.62
CA ASN A 9 11.16 56.42 16.51
C ASN A 9 9.87 55.62 16.25
N ALA A 10 8.77 56.28 15.84
CA ALA A 10 7.53 55.61 15.50
C ALA A 10 7.65 54.80 14.20
N VAL A 11 8.32 55.35 13.18
CA VAL A 11 8.57 54.64 11.90
C VAL A 11 9.48 53.43 12.11
N PHE A 12 10.51 53.55 12.95
CA PHE A 12 11.38 52.42 13.31
C PHE A 12 10.64 51.30 14.07
N ASN A 13 9.77 51.66 15.02
CA ASN A 13 8.93 50.68 15.72
C ASN A 13 7.93 49.99 14.80
N ILE A 14 7.35 50.70 13.83
CA ILE A 14 6.39 50.13 12.87
C ILE A 14 7.12 49.21 11.87
N CYS A 15 8.31 49.59 11.37
CA CYS A 15 9.13 48.73 10.51
C CYS A 15 9.62 47.48 11.25
N GLY A 16 10.08 47.62 12.50
CA GLY A 16 10.49 46.48 13.33
C GLY A 16 9.33 45.53 13.64
N ALA A 17 8.15 46.06 13.97
CA ALA A 17 6.94 45.27 14.18
C ALA A 17 6.46 44.58 12.90
N GLY A 18 6.56 45.23 11.74
CA GLY A 18 6.21 44.64 10.45
C GLY A 18 7.12 43.48 10.06
N ILE A 19 8.44 43.62 10.24
CA ILE A 19 9.41 42.55 10.01
C ILE A 19 9.16 41.39 10.98
N PHE A 20 8.92 41.68 12.26
CA PHE A 20 8.60 40.66 13.27
C PHE A 20 7.30 39.90 12.94
N LEU A 21 6.26 40.61 12.48
CA LEU A 21 5.00 40.01 12.01
C LEU A 21 5.24 39.06 10.82
N LEU A 22 6.06 39.45 9.85
CA LEU A 22 6.43 38.61 8.70
C LEU A 22 7.18 37.34 9.13
N TYR A 23 8.12 37.44 10.07
CA TYR A 23 8.80 36.27 10.63
C TYR A 23 7.84 35.32 11.33
N ILE A 24 6.90 35.85 12.12
CA ILE A 24 5.88 35.05 12.79
C ILE A 24 4.95 34.36 11.76
N THR A 25 4.48 35.09 10.75
CA THR A 25 3.63 34.49 9.71
C THR A 25 4.36 33.43 8.91
N GLY A 26 5.62 33.68 8.53
CA GLY A 26 6.48 32.69 7.88
C GLY A 26 6.69 31.44 8.74
N PHE A 27 6.94 31.62 10.03
CA PHE A 27 7.07 30.51 10.98
C PHE A 27 5.78 29.66 11.05
N PHE A 28 4.62 30.28 11.25
CA PHE A 28 3.35 29.56 11.30
C PHE A 28 2.99 28.88 9.97
N LEU A 29 3.29 29.50 8.83
CA LEU A 29 3.10 28.87 7.51
C LEU A 29 4.01 27.64 7.35
N SER A 30 5.28 27.75 7.73
CA SER A 30 6.22 26.62 7.65
C SER A 30 5.81 25.47 8.59
N LEU A 31 5.36 25.80 9.81
CA LEU A 31 4.86 24.84 10.78
C LEU A 31 3.57 24.16 10.27
N GLY A 32 2.63 24.95 9.73
CA GLY A 32 1.40 24.43 9.12
C GLY A 32 1.68 23.51 7.94
N LEU A 33 2.66 23.85 7.10
CA LEU A 33 3.10 23.01 5.98
C LEU A 33 3.72 21.70 6.47
N LEU A 34 4.58 21.74 7.49
CA LEU A 34 5.18 20.54 8.09
C LEU A 34 4.11 19.62 8.69
N ILE A 35 3.16 20.19 9.43
CA ILE A 35 2.03 19.44 9.99
C ILE A 35 1.16 18.86 8.87
N TYR A 36 0.85 19.63 7.83
CA TYR A 36 0.08 19.16 6.68
C TYR A 36 0.77 18.02 5.93
N ILE A 37 2.09 18.11 5.73
CA ILE A 37 2.89 17.04 5.12
C ILE A 37 2.88 15.79 6.01
N GLN A 38 3.07 15.94 7.32
CA GLN A 38 3.05 14.81 8.25
C GLN A 38 1.67 14.15 8.33
N ILE A 39 0.60 14.94 8.41
CA ILE A 39 -0.77 14.45 8.49
C ILE A 39 -1.16 13.73 7.18
N ASN A 40 -0.91 14.34 6.02
CA ASN A 40 -1.22 13.69 4.74
C ASN A 40 -0.33 12.49 4.43
N GLY A 41 0.94 12.52 4.86
CA GLY A 41 1.79 11.33 4.84
C GLY A 41 1.15 10.21 5.67
N TYR A 42 0.82 10.52 6.93
CA TYR A 42 0.23 9.56 7.86
C TYR A 42 -1.09 8.94 7.36
N TYR A 43 -1.98 9.75 6.76
CA TYR A 43 -3.24 9.24 6.19
C TYR A 43 -3.05 8.38 4.94
N LYS A 44 -2.02 8.64 4.11
CA LYS A 44 -1.67 7.77 2.97
C LYS A 44 -1.07 6.42 3.42
N ASP A 45 -0.64 6.31 4.67
CA ASP A 45 0.04 5.12 5.21
C ASP A 45 -0.83 4.23 6.11
N LEU A 46 -2.12 4.56 6.28
CA LEU A 46 -3.09 3.60 6.83
C LEU A 46 -3.18 2.38 5.91
N ASP A 47 -3.35 1.18 6.46
CA ASP A 47 -3.50 -0.08 5.70
C ASP A 47 -4.88 -0.19 5.02
N ASP A 48 -5.39 0.93 4.51
CA ASP A 48 -6.67 1.03 3.85
C ASP A 48 -6.45 1.23 2.35
N ILE A 49 -7.40 0.75 1.55
CA ILE A 49 -7.50 0.99 0.12
C ILE A 49 -8.73 1.89 -0.11
N PRO A 50 -8.57 3.11 -0.67
CA PRO A 50 -9.69 4.02 -0.91
C PRO A 50 -10.80 3.38 -1.75
N GLY A 51 -12.05 3.51 -1.29
CA GLY A 51 -13.22 2.99 -2.01
C GLY A 51 -13.44 1.49 -1.90
N LEU A 52 -12.56 0.75 -1.20
CA LEU A 52 -12.71 -0.68 -1.02
C LEU A 52 -13.67 -1.01 0.13
N ASP A 53 -14.72 -1.80 -0.14
CA ASP A 53 -15.51 -2.45 0.91
C ASP A 53 -14.85 -3.77 1.32
N GLU A 54 -14.00 -3.71 2.34
CA GLU A 54 -13.27 -4.87 2.86
C GLU A 54 -14.20 -6.00 3.34
N ARG A 55 -15.39 -5.67 3.86
CA ARG A 55 -16.33 -6.67 4.38
C ARG A 55 -16.94 -7.48 3.24
N LEU A 56 -17.26 -6.81 2.13
CA LEU A 56 -17.74 -7.47 0.94
C LEU A 56 -16.60 -8.27 0.27
N LEU A 57 -15.39 -7.71 0.19
CA LEU A 57 -14.24 -8.41 -0.41
C LEU A 57 -13.86 -9.68 0.38
N ALA A 58 -13.86 -9.61 1.72
CA ALA A 58 -13.54 -10.74 2.60
C ALA A 58 -14.56 -11.91 2.53
N ARG A 59 -15.73 -11.70 1.89
CA ARG A 59 -16.68 -12.79 1.63
C ARG A 59 -16.30 -13.65 0.44
N ASN A 60 -15.42 -13.17 -0.44
CA ASN A 60 -14.99 -13.92 -1.61
C ASN A 60 -14.09 -15.13 -1.21
N PRO A 61 -14.34 -16.34 -1.74
CA PRO A 61 -13.56 -17.54 -1.38
C PRO A 61 -12.06 -17.45 -1.72
N LEU A 62 -11.69 -16.79 -2.82
CA LEU A 62 -10.29 -16.56 -3.17
C LEU A 62 -9.62 -15.67 -2.11
N ILE A 63 -10.26 -14.57 -1.72
CA ILE A 63 -9.73 -13.65 -0.69
C ILE A 63 -9.52 -14.37 0.64
N ARG A 64 -10.44 -15.24 1.04
CA ARG A 64 -10.28 -16.08 2.24
C ARG A 64 -9.08 -17.03 2.12
N THR A 65 -8.91 -17.64 0.95
CA THR A 65 -7.77 -18.54 0.68
C THR A 65 -6.44 -17.79 0.73
N ILE A 66 -6.37 -16.61 0.12
CA ILE A 66 -5.21 -15.71 0.19
C ILE A 66 -4.93 -15.33 1.64
N THR A 67 -5.96 -14.94 2.40
CA THR A 67 -5.82 -14.53 3.80
C THR A 67 -5.30 -15.67 4.67
N TYR A 68 -5.81 -16.88 4.48
CA TYR A 68 -5.31 -18.07 5.17
C TYR A 68 -3.82 -18.33 4.87
N ASN A 69 -3.44 -18.30 3.59
CA ASN A 69 -2.04 -18.50 3.20
C ASN A 69 -1.12 -17.36 3.65
N TYR A 70 -1.63 -16.12 3.68
CA TYR A 70 -0.96 -14.98 4.28
C TYR A 70 -0.67 -15.24 5.77
N GLU A 71 -1.66 -15.70 6.54
CA GLU A 71 -1.50 -15.97 7.97
C GLU A 71 -0.50 -17.10 8.22
N MET A 72 -0.51 -18.15 7.38
CA MET A 72 0.51 -19.20 7.42
C MET A 72 1.92 -18.66 7.17
N VAL A 73 2.10 -17.88 6.09
CA VAL A 73 3.42 -17.33 5.73
C VAL A 73 3.91 -16.34 6.80
N MET A 74 3.02 -15.50 7.34
CA MET A 74 3.34 -14.60 8.45
C MET A 74 3.76 -15.40 9.69
N GLY A 75 3.06 -16.50 10.00
CA GLY A 75 3.43 -17.42 11.08
C GLY A 75 4.82 -18.01 10.89
N ASP A 76 5.14 -18.50 9.69
CA ASP A 76 6.47 -19.03 9.37
C ASP A 76 7.58 -17.99 9.55
N VAL A 77 7.34 -16.75 9.10
CA VAL A 77 8.29 -15.63 9.23
C VAL A 77 8.47 -15.23 10.70
N TYR A 78 7.38 -15.20 11.48
CA TYR A 78 7.47 -14.93 12.91
C TYR A 78 8.29 -16.00 13.64
N MET A 79 8.02 -17.28 13.34
CA MET A 79 8.69 -18.41 13.98
C MET A 79 10.16 -18.56 13.56
N SER A 80 10.57 -18.05 12.40
CA SER A 80 11.97 -18.02 11.98
C SER A 80 12.81 -16.95 12.71
N GLY A 81 12.15 -16.06 13.46
CA GLY A 81 12.79 -14.97 14.21
C GLY A 81 12.94 -13.66 13.44
N ASP A 82 12.45 -13.60 12.19
CA ASP A 82 12.44 -12.37 11.40
C ASP A 82 11.30 -11.44 11.82
N ARG A 83 11.52 -10.75 12.95
CA ARG A 83 10.53 -9.86 13.55
C ARG A 83 10.22 -8.64 12.69
N GLU A 84 11.20 -8.10 11.97
CA GLU A 84 11.00 -6.92 11.13
C GLU A 84 10.03 -7.23 10.00
N THR A 85 10.28 -8.29 9.23
CA THR A 85 9.38 -8.73 8.15
C THR A 85 8.00 -9.11 8.70
N SER A 86 7.94 -9.78 9.86
CA SER A 86 6.65 -10.15 10.47
C SER A 86 5.82 -8.93 10.87
N GLU A 87 6.42 -7.88 11.43
CA GLU A 87 5.71 -6.65 11.78
C GLU A 87 5.26 -5.89 10.53
N LEU A 88 6.08 -5.87 9.45
CA LEU A 88 5.68 -5.29 8.17
C LEU A 88 4.51 -6.04 7.53
N LEU A 89 4.51 -7.37 7.57
CA LEU A 89 3.38 -8.19 7.11
C LEU A 89 2.12 -7.79 7.87
N LYS A 90 2.19 -7.82 9.21
CA LYS A 90 1.07 -7.47 10.09
C LYS A 90 0.54 -6.06 9.85
N LYS A 91 1.44 -5.09 9.66
CA LYS A 91 1.08 -3.68 9.42
C LYS A 91 0.36 -3.47 8.09
N HIS A 92 0.63 -4.30 7.08
CA HIS A 92 0.13 -4.11 5.73
C HIS A 92 -0.75 -5.25 5.22
N LYS A 93 -1.45 -5.94 6.14
CA LYS A 93 -2.25 -7.13 5.84
C LYS A 93 -3.22 -6.91 4.68
N THR A 94 -4.02 -5.84 4.71
CA THR A 94 -5.05 -5.57 3.70
C THR A 94 -4.43 -5.31 2.34
N ARG A 95 -3.38 -4.47 2.27
CA ARG A 95 -2.70 -4.18 1.01
C ARG A 95 -2.00 -5.42 0.44
N ILE A 96 -1.41 -6.26 1.28
CA ILE A 96 -0.75 -7.50 0.87
C ILE A 96 -1.75 -8.50 0.30
N THR A 97 -2.85 -8.78 1.01
CA THR A 97 -3.86 -9.74 0.54
C THR A 97 -4.55 -9.24 -0.74
N SER A 98 -4.77 -7.94 -0.85
CA SER A 98 -5.37 -7.31 -2.03
C SER A 98 -4.42 -7.29 -3.24
N LEU A 99 -3.13 -7.00 -3.04
CA LEU A 99 -2.13 -7.12 -4.11
C LEU A 99 -2.01 -8.56 -4.62
N ALA A 100 -2.08 -9.54 -3.71
CA ALA A 100 -2.09 -10.94 -4.09
C ALA A 100 -3.34 -11.30 -4.92
N ALA A 101 -4.51 -10.74 -4.58
CA ALA A 101 -5.74 -10.92 -5.33
C ALA A 101 -5.63 -10.34 -6.74
N VAL A 102 -5.08 -9.13 -6.90
CA VAL A 102 -4.80 -8.52 -8.22
C VAL A 102 -3.85 -9.40 -9.02
N ALA A 103 -2.76 -9.88 -8.42
CA ALA A 103 -1.83 -10.75 -9.13
C ALA A 103 -2.52 -12.03 -9.65
N LEU A 104 -3.30 -12.70 -8.81
CA LEU A 104 -3.99 -13.96 -9.16
C LEU A 104 -5.14 -13.77 -10.16
N THR A 105 -5.84 -12.63 -10.11
CA THR A 105 -6.99 -12.38 -10.99
C THR A 105 -6.59 -11.70 -12.31
N SER A 106 -5.47 -11.00 -12.38
CA SER A 106 -5.08 -10.22 -13.58
C SER A 106 -4.56 -11.07 -14.74
N ASN A 107 -4.25 -12.36 -14.51
CA ASN A 107 -3.79 -13.27 -15.56
C ASN A 107 -4.29 -14.70 -15.34
N LEU A 108 -5.59 -14.89 -15.57
CA LEU A 108 -6.25 -16.19 -15.45
C LEU A 108 -5.56 -17.27 -16.31
N LYS A 109 -5.04 -16.91 -17.49
CA LYS A 109 -4.33 -17.87 -18.36
C LYS A 109 -3.07 -18.44 -17.70
N ALA A 110 -2.27 -17.59 -17.03
CA ALA A 110 -1.10 -18.04 -16.29
C ALA A 110 -1.49 -18.91 -15.09
N LEU A 111 -2.56 -18.53 -14.38
CA LEU A 111 -3.06 -19.32 -13.25
C LEU A 111 -3.55 -20.70 -13.69
N VAL A 112 -4.40 -20.76 -14.72
CA VAL A 112 -4.93 -22.02 -15.28
C VAL A 112 -3.78 -22.92 -15.73
N SER A 113 -2.77 -22.35 -16.42
CA SER A 113 -1.57 -23.10 -16.80
C SER A 113 -0.87 -23.74 -15.60
N ASP A 114 -0.70 -22.99 -14.49
CA ASP A 114 -0.04 -23.53 -13.30
C ASP A 114 -0.90 -24.56 -12.53
N VAL A 115 -2.22 -24.35 -12.48
CA VAL A 115 -3.17 -25.24 -11.80
C VAL A 115 -3.35 -26.57 -12.55
N GLU A 116 -3.52 -26.53 -13.87
CA GLU A 116 -3.84 -27.72 -14.66
C GLU A 116 -2.59 -28.51 -15.08
N GLN A 117 -1.48 -27.82 -15.37
CA GLN A 117 -0.33 -28.43 -16.06
C GLN A 117 0.88 -28.65 -15.14
N ASN A 118 0.95 -27.97 -14.00
CA ASN A 118 2.20 -27.77 -13.27
C ASN A 118 2.21 -28.34 -11.84
N ASN A 119 1.29 -29.27 -11.51
CA ASN A 119 1.20 -29.93 -10.20
C ASN A 119 1.21 -28.95 -8.99
N GLY A 120 0.71 -27.72 -9.19
CA GLY A 120 0.61 -26.72 -8.13
C GLY A 120 1.90 -25.93 -7.90
N ASN A 121 2.87 -26.06 -8.81
CA ASN A 121 4.03 -25.19 -8.86
C ASN A 121 3.64 -23.85 -9.49
N CYS A 122 3.94 -22.77 -8.78
CA CYS A 122 3.72 -21.41 -9.24
C CYS A 122 4.90 -20.97 -10.11
N ASN A 123 4.88 -21.31 -11.40
CA ASN A 123 5.90 -20.91 -12.36
C ASN A 123 5.42 -19.70 -13.17
N ALA A 124 4.37 -19.88 -13.96
CA ALA A 124 3.81 -18.82 -14.79
C ALA A 124 3.22 -17.70 -13.92
N MET A 125 2.48 -18.07 -12.88
CA MET A 125 1.80 -17.15 -11.99
C MET A 125 2.78 -16.35 -11.12
N CYS A 126 3.88 -16.97 -10.68
CA CYS A 126 4.90 -16.29 -9.90
C CYS A 126 5.78 -15.37 -10.75
N ASN A 127 5.94 -15.66 -12.03
CA ASN A 127 6.58 -14.76 -12.97
C ASN A 127 5.69 -13.54 -13.25
N HIS A 128 4.40 -13.76 -13.49
CA HIS A 128 3.42 -12.69 -13.62
C HIS A 128 3.33 -11.83 -12.35
N PHE A 129 3.37 -12.44 -11.16
CA PHE A 129 3.44 -11.71 -9.90
C PHE A 129 4.62 -10.73 -9.85
N ASN A 130 5.81 -11.10 -10.33
CA ASN A 130 6.94 -10.15 -10.34
C ASN A 130 6.66 -8.92 -11.21
N VAL A 131 5.93 -9.08 -12.32
CA VAL A 131 5.53 -7.98 -13.18
C VAL A 131 4.55 -7.08 -12.44
N VAL A 132 3.46 -7.64 -11.90
CA VAL A 132 2.45 -6.91 -11.13
C VAL A 132 3.07 -6.20 -9.92
N TYR A 133 3.96 -6.88 -9.19
CA TYR A 133 4.68 -6.32 -8.06
C TYR A 133 5.50 -5.08 -8.44
N ASN A 134 6.23 -5.13 -9.57
CA ASN A 134 7.05 -4.01 -10.02
C ASN A 134 6.18 -2.84 -10.50
N VAL A 135 5.08 -3.14 -11.21
CA VAL A 135 4.10 -2.14 -11.64
C VAL A 135 3.49 -1.45 -10.41
N ALA A 136 3.03 -2.23 -9.42
CA ALA A 136 2.45 -1.72 -8.19
C ALA A 136 3.42 -0.84 -7.39
N ALA A 137 4.66 -1.30 -7.20
CA ALA A 137 5.67 -0.53 -6.49
C ALA A 137 5.97 0.80 -7.20
N GLY A 138 6.12 0.79 -8.53
CA GLY A 138 6.34 2.00 -9.32
C GLY A 138 5.16 2.96 -9.29
N HIS A 139 3.95 2.43 -9.47
CA HIS A 139 2.71 3.19 -9.46
C HIS A 139 2.48 3.90 -8.11
N LEU A 140 2.59 3.16 -7.01
CA LEU A 140 2.42 3.70 -5.67
C LEU A 140 3.48 4.75 -5.34
N HIS A 141 4.72 4.55 -5.77
CA HIS A 141 5.77 5.56 -5.62
C HIS A 141 5.41 6.86 -6.36
N MET A 142 4.88 6.77 -7.60
CA MET A 142 4.45 7.92 -8.39
C MET A 142 3.27 8.68 -7.77
N LYS A 143 2.32 7.98 -7.11
CA LYS A 143 1.19 8.60 -6.37
C LYS A 143 1.62 9.18 -5.00
N GLY A 144 2.91 9.08 -4.67
CA GLY A 144 3.51 9.64 -3.46
C GLY A 144 3.28 8.80 -2.21
N TYR A 145 3.04 7.49 -2.35
CA TYR A 145 3.12 6.55 -1.23
C TYR A 145 4.60 6.21 -0.99
N ILE A 146 5.10 6.47 0.21
CA ILE A 146 6.53 6.31 0.53
C ILE A 146 6.78 5.01 1.28
N TYR A 147 5.97 4.71 2.31
CA TYR A 147 6.29 3.62 3.24
C TYR A 147 5.94 2.25 2.69
N PHE A 148 4.78 2.10 2.05
CA PHE A 148 4.37 0.79 1.54
C PHE A 148 5.27 0.27 0.40
N PRO A 149 5.63 1.06 -0.63
CA PRO A 149 6.59 0.61 -1.64
C PRO A 149 7.97 0.26 -1.07
N GLU A 150 8.41 0.94 -0.01
CA GLU A 150 9.65 0.59 0.69
C GLU A 150 9.51 -0.74 1.43
N ALA A 151 8.41 -0.94 2.16
CA ALA A 151 8.10 -2.20 2.84
C ALA A 151 8.01 -3.37 1.84
N MET A 152 7.40 -3.14 0.66
CA MET A 152 7.30 -4.15 -0.39
C MET A 152 8.65 -4.78 -0.73
N LYS A 153 9.75 -3.99 -0.75
CA LYS A 153 11.10 -4.50 -1.05
C LYS A 153 11.52 -5.63 -0.11
N GLN A 154 11.21 -5.50 1.19
CA GLN A 154 11.47 -6.54 2.18
C GLN A 154 10.45 -7.68 2.09
N LEU A 155 9.20 -7.35 1.74
CA LEU A 155 8.09 -8.31 1.67
C LEU A 155 8.03 -9.15 0.39
N LYS A 156 8.90 -8.90 -0.60
CA LYS A 156 8.85 -9.56 -1.92
C LYS A 156 8.85 -11.10 -1.84
N ALA A 157 9.75 -11.67 -1.03
CA ALA A 157 9.85 -13.12 -0.88
C ALA A 157 8.62 -13.72 -0.15
N PRO A 158 8.19 -13.18 1.02
CA PRO A 158 6.92 -13.56 1.64
C PRO A 158 5.71 -13.47 0.71
N LEU A 159 5.56 -12.37 -0.03
CA LEU A 159 4.47 -12.18 -0.98
C LEU A 159 4.46 -13.25 -2.06
N LYS A 160 5.62 -13.54 -2.66
CA LYS A 160 5.74 -14.59 -3.67
C LYS A 160 5.37 -15.97 -3.09
N LYS A 161 5.72 -16.24 -1.83
CA LYS A 161 5.32 -17.47 -1.12
C LYS A 161 3.80 -17.54 -0.92
N ILE A 162 3.14 -16.43 -0.58
CA ILE A 162 1.67 -16.36 -0.47
C ILE A 162 1.00 -16.71 -1.80
N ILE A 163 1.49 -16.16 -2.91
CA ILE A 163 0.99 -16.49 -4.26
C ILE A 163 1.16 -17.99 -4.52
N ALA A 164 2.36 -18.53 -4.28
CA ALA A 164 2.66 -19.93 -4.53
C ALA A 164 1.76 -20.90 -3.74
N GLU A 165 1.59 -20.67 -2.43
CA GLU A 165 0.69 -21.48 -1.60
C GLU A 165 -0.78 -21.31 -2.01
N THR A 166 -1.15 -20.14 -2.53
CA THR A 166 -2.52 -19.91 -3.03
C THR A 166 -2.79 -20.66 -4.33
N VAL A 167 -1.88 -20.65 -5.29
CA VAL A 167 -1.98 -21.46 -6.51
C VAL A 167 -2.13 -22.94 -6.17
N LYS A 168 -1.31 -23.44 -5.24
CA LYS A 168 -1.36 -24.82 -4.77
C LYS A 168 -2.69 -25.17 -4.10
N ASN A 169 -3.23 -24.27 -3.28
CA ASN A 169 -4.55 -24.49 -2.65
C ASN A 169 -5.71 -24.39 -3.64
N ILE A 170 -5.62 -23.51 -4.65
CA ILE A 170 -6.62 -23.44 -5.72
C ILE A 170 -6.68 -24.78 -6.46
N GLN A 171 -5.53 -25.34 -6.81
CA GLN A 171 -5.47 -26.64 -7.47
C GLN A 171 -6.07 -27.76 -6.60
N ARG A 172 -5.69 -27.83 -5.33
CA ARG A 172 -6.15 -28.89 -4.40
C ARG A 172 -7.66 -28.88 -4.18
N ASN A 173 -8.28 -27.70 -4.22
CA ASN A 173 -9.68 -27.50 -3.90
C ASN A 173 -10.55 -27.18 -5.12
N ASP A 174 -9.99 -27.27 -6.34
CA ASP A 174 -10.66 -26.91 -7.59
C ASP A 174 -11.34 -25.53 -7.54
N ALA A 175 -10.62 -24.54 -7.01
CA ALA A 175 -11.16 -23.21 -6.70
C ALA A 175 -10.96 -22.18 -7.83
N LEU A 176 -10.66 -22.62 -9.06
CA LEU A 176 -10.44 -21.73 -10.21
C LEU A 176 -11.64 -20.82 -10.45
N LYS A 177 -12.86 -21.38 -10.33
CA LYS A 177 -14.10 -20.62 -10.47
C LYS A 177 -14.19 -19.40 -9.54
N SER A 178 -13.70 -19.51 -8.30
CA SER A 178 -13.70 -18.38 -7.36
C SER A 178 -12.75 -17.26 -7.78
N VAL A 179 -11.70 -17.58 -8.55
CA VAL A 179 -10.82 -16.58 -9.15
C VAL A 179 -11.51 -15.88 -10.32
N GLU A 180 -12.19 -16.64 -11.18
CA GLU A 180 -12.96 -16.08 -12.30
C GLU A 180 -14.11 -15.18 -11.81
N GLU A 181 -14.81 -15.60 -10.75
CA GLU A 181 -15.85 -14.79 -10.11
C GLU A 181 -15.30 -13.47 -9.58
N LEU A 182 -14.12 -13.48 -8.93
CA LEU A 182 -13.51 -12.25 -8.44
C LEU A 182 -12.97 -11.36 -9.56
N HIS A 183 -12.37 -11.95 -10.61
CA HIS A 183 -11.86 -11.23 -11.77
C HIS A 183 -12.95 -10.38 -12.45
N ASN A 184 -14.17 -10.91 -12.53
CA ASN A 184 -15.30 -10.22 -13.17
C ASN A 184 -16.11 -9.34 -12.21
N ALA A 185 -15.78 -9.31 -10.92
CA ALA A 185 -16.56 -8.58 -9.93
C ALA A 185 -16.09 -7.13 -9.81
N GLU A 186 -17.02 -6.16 -9.90
CA GLU A 186 -16.70 -4.73 -9.75
C GLU A 186 -16.03 -4.39 -8.41
N ILE A 187 -16.24 -5.23 -7.39
CA ILE A 187 -15.67 -5.04 -6.05
C ILE A 187 -14.13 -5.06 -6.01
N ILE A 188 -13.46 -5.70 -6.97
CA ILE A 188 -11.99 -5.67 -7.01
C ILE A 188 -11.44 -4.42 -7.71
N GLN A 189 -12.27 -3.65 -8.41
CA GLN A 189 -11.83 -2.48 -9.18
C GLN A 189 -11.05 -1.46 -8.34
N PRO A 190 -11.49 -1.07 -7.12
CA PRO A 190 -10.72 -0.15 -6.29
C PRO A 190 -9.31 -0.64 -5.95
N VAL A 191 -9.12 -1.98 -5.93
CA VAL A 191 -7.82 -2.60 -5.71
C VAL A 191 -6.93 -2.49 -6.95
N TYR A 192 -7.50 -2.71 -8.13
CA TYR A 192 -6.81 -2.49 -9.41
C TYR A 192 -6.38 -1.03 -9.54
N ASP A 193 -7.30 -0.09 -9.30
CA ASP A 193 -7.01 1.34 -9.38
C ASP A 193 -5.87 1.71 -8.41
N PHE A 194 -5.92 1.22 -7.18
CA PHE A 194 -4.90 1.52 -6.18
C PHE A 194 -3.50 1.04 -6.55
N PHE A 195 -3.37 -0.13 -7.19
CA PHE A 195 -2.07 -0.72 -7.50
C PHE A 195 -1.61 -0.51 -8.94
N VAL A 196 -2.51 -0.20 -9.89
CA VAL A 196 -2.20 -0.29 -11.32
C VAL A 196 -2.62 0.98 -12.11
N GLU A 197 -3.57 1.81 -11.64
CA GLU A 197 -4.15 2.94 -12.41
C GLU A 197 -4.07 4.35 -11.76
#